data_AF-A0A3V8KV92-F1
#
_entry.id   AF-A0A3V8KV92-F1
#
_cell.length_a   1.000
_cell.length_b   1.000
_cell.length_c   1.000
_cell.angle_alpha   90.00
_cell.angle_beta   90.00
_cell.angle_gamma   90.00
#
_symmetry.space_group_name_H-M   'P 1'
#
loop_
_entity.id
_entity.type
_entity.pdbx_description
1 polymer ?
#
loop_
_entity_poly.entity_id
_entity_poly.type
_entity_poly.pdbx_seq_one_letter_code
_entity_poly.pdbx_strand_id
1 'polypeptide(L)'
;MAAKIIDGKTIAQQVRSEVAQKVQARVAAGLRAPGLAVVLVGSNPASQIYVASKRKACDEVGFVSRSYDLPETTSEAELLALIDTLNADNTIDGILVQLPLPAGIDNVKVLERIAPDKDVDGFHPYNVGRLCQRAPRLRPCTPRGIVTLLERYNIDTYGLNAVVIGASNIVGRPMSMELLLAGCTTTVTHRFTKDLRHHVEHADLLIVAVGKPGFIPGEWIKEGAIVIDVGINRLENGKVVGDVVFDEAATRASYITPVPGGVGPMTVATLIENTLQACIEYHDPQGK
;
A
#
# COMPACT_ATOMS: atom_id res chain seq x y z
N MET A 1 -29.08 5.26 -7.87
CA MET A 1 -29.09 4.81 -6.46
C MET A 1 -27.80 5.29 -5.82
N ALA A 2 -27.79 5.70 -4.55
CA ALA A 2 -26.55 6.16 -3.91
C ALA A 2 -25.52 5.02 -3.76
N ALA A 3 -24.25 5.32 -4.02
CA ALA A 3 -23.14 4.37 -3.91
C ALA A 3 -22.98 3.83 -2.48
N LYS A 4 -22.61 2.55 -2.37
CA LYS A 4 -22.17 1.97 -1.09
C LYS A 4 -20.76 2.44 -0.77
N ILE A 5 -20.52 2.78 0.49
CA ILE A 5 -19.21 3.23 0.95
C ILE A 5 -18.30 2.01 1.17
N ILE A 6 -17.12 2.03 0.55
CA ILE A 6 -16.01 1.13 0.87
C ILE A 6 -15.23 1.73 2.05
N ASP A 7 -15.65 1.39 3.26
CA ASP A 7 -15.04 1.83 4.51
C ASP A 7 -13.73 1.09 4.80
N GLY A 8 -12.62 1.65 4.32
CA GLY A 8 -11.29 1.08 4.53
C GLY A 8 -10.76 1.26 5.95
N LYS A 9 -11.30 2.17 6.77
CA LYS A 9 -10.97 2.26 8.19
C LYS A 9 -11.44 1.01 8.93
N THR A 10 -12.68 0.59 8.68
CA THR A 10 -13.26 -0.62 9.26
C THR A 10 -12.49 -1.87 8.81
N ILE A 11 -12.22 -2.01 7.50
CA ILE A 11 -11.46 -3.17 7.00
C ILE A 11 -10.02 -3.18 7.54
N ALA A 12 -9.34 -2.03 7.57
CA ALA A 12 -7.99 -1.96 8.12
C ALA A 12 -7.95 -2.38 9.60
N GLN A 13 -8.98 -2.04 10.38
CA GLN A 13 -9.10 -2.49 11.77
C GLN A 13 -9.26 -4.01 11.87
N GLN A 14 -10.12 -4.61 11.03
CA GLN A 14 -10.30 -6.07 10.99
C GLN A 14 -8.98 -6.79 10.68
N VAL A 15 -8.25 -6.34 9.65
CA VAL A 15 -6.94 -6.90 9.28
C VAL A 15 -5.95 -6.82 10.45
N ARG A 16 -5.86 -5.66 11.12
CA ARG A 16 -4.98 -5.52 12.29
C ARG A 16 -5.38 -6.45 13.44
N SER A 17 -6.69 -6.62 13.71
CA SER A 17 -7.17 -7.55 14.73
C SER A 17 -6.83 -9.00 14.41
N GLU A 18 -6.95 -9.41 13.15
CA GLU A 18 -6.57 -10.76 12.70
C GLU A 18 -5.06 -11.01 12.84
N VAL A 19 -4.23 -10.01 12.49
CA VAL A 19 -2.77 -10.08 12.69
C VAL A 19 -2.45 -10.18 14.18
N ALA A 20 -3.05 -9.34 15.03
CA ALA A 20 -2.83 -9.36 16.47
C ALA A 20 -3.17 -10.73 17.08
N GLN A 21 -4.28 -11.35 16.67
CA GLN A 21 -4.64 -12.71 17.10
C GLN A 21 -3.59 -13.76 16.70
N LYS A 22 -3.08 -13.68 15.46
CA LYS A 22 -2.02 -14.59 14.99
C LYS A 22 -0.71 -14.39 15.76
N VAL A 23 -0.36 -13.15 16.11
CA VAL A 23 0.82 -12.84 16.95
C VAL A 23 0.63 -13.40 18.36
N GLN A 24 -0.52 -13.18 18.98
CA GLN A 24 -0.83 -13.74 20.31
C GLN A 24 -0.72 -15.26 20.32
N ALA A 25 -1.26 -15.94 19.30
CA ALA A 25 -1.14 -17.38 19.15
C ALA A 25 0.32 -17.85 19.01
N ARG A 26 1.15 -17.15 18.24
CA ARG A 26 2.59 -17.43 18.12
C ARG A 26 3.32 -17.29 19.46
N VAL A 27 3.09 -16.20 20.17
CA VAL A 27 3.74 -15.95 21.48
C VAL A 27 3.29 -16.97 22.51
N ALA A 28 2.01 -17.35 22.54
CA ALA A 28 1.50 -18.41 23.41
C ALA A 28 2.11 -19.79 23.09
N ALA A 29 2.50 -20.02 21.83
CA ALA A 29 3.23 -21.20 21.39
C ALA A 29 4.76 -21.12 21.65
N GLY A 30 5.24 -20.10 22.35
CA GLY A 30 6.66 -19.91 22.67
C GLY A 30 7.53 -19.40 21.50
N LEU A 31 6.91 -18.96 20.40
CA LEU A 31 7.62 -18.36 19.27
C LEU A 31 7.83 -16.86 19.48
N ARG A 32 8.83 -16.30 18.79
CA ARG A 32 9.05 -14.85 18.80
C ARG A 32 7.95 -14.10 18.05
N ALA A 33 7.69 -12.88 18.48
CA ALA A 33 6.85 -11.94 17.73
C ALA A 33 7.57 -11.48 16.44
N PRO A 34 6.82 -11.07 15.40
CA PRO A 34 7.39 -10.46 14.21
C PRO A 34 8.09 -9.13 14.53
N GLY A 35 9.21 -8.86 13.84
CA GLY A 35 10.00 -7.65 13.99
C GLY A 35 9.95 -6.73 12.77
N LEU A 36 9.67 -5.43 12.98
CA LEU A 36 9.72 -4.39 11.94
C LEU A 36 10.80 -3.35 12.27
N ALA A 37 11.77 -3.19 11.38
CA ALA A 37 12.74 -2.10 11.41
C ALA A 37 12.28 -0.96 10.50
N VAL A 38 12.17 0.26 11.06
CA VAL A 38 11.84 1.48 10.32
C VAL A 38 13.05 2.40 10.31
N VAL A 39 13.53 2.73 9.12
CA VAL A 39 14.68 3.60 8.90
C VAL A 39 14.20 4.93 8.34
N LEU A 40 14.50 6.01 9.04
CA LEU A 40 14.24 7.38 8.62
C LEU A 40 15.58 8.10 8.51
N VAL A 41 15.80 8.81 7.41
CA VAL A 41 16.99 9.65 7.23
C VAL A 41 16.54 11.10 7.09
N GLY A 42 16.93 11.92 8.05
CA GLY A 42 16.57 13.33 8.12
C GLY A 42 15.32 13.64 8.93
N SER A 43 14.84 14.89 8.82
CA SER A 43 13.85 15.46 9.75
C SER A 43 12.60 16.01 9.07
N ASN A 44 12.16 15.41 7.95
CA ASN A 44 10.92 15.83 7.29
C ASN A 44 9.70 15.61 8.21
N PRO A 45 8.95 16.67 8.59
CA PRO A 45 7.80 16.55 9.49
C PRO A 45 6.69 15.60 8.99
N ALA A 46 6.49 15.52 7.67
CA ALA A 46 5.52 14.60 7.09
C ALA A 46 5.93 13.14 7.31
N SER A 47 7.22 12.84 7.15
CA SER A 47 7.80 11.50 7.38
C SER A 47 7.67 11.08 8.84
N GLN A 48 7.87 12.00 9.78
CA GLN A 48 7.74 11.73 11.22
C GLN A 48 6.31 11.29 11.60
N ILE A 49 5.28 11.94 11.06
CA ILE A 49 3.88 11.56 11.29
C ILE A 49 3.60 10.15 10.74
N TYR A 50 4.09 9.85 9.53
CA TYR A 50 3.93 8.52 8.93
C TYR A 50 4.65 7.43 9.72
N VAL A 51 5.88 7.68 10.17
CA VAL A 51 6.67 6.74 10.98
C VAL A 51 5.99 6.50 12.33
N ALA A 52 5.52 7.55 13.00
CA ALA A 52 4.78 7.43 14.26
C ALA A 52 3.51 6.57 14.10
N SER A 53 2.78 6.73 12.99
CA SER A 53 1.62 5.89 12.70
C SER A 53 1.99 4.42 12.50
N LYS A 54 3.13 4.13 11.86
CA LYS A 54 3.62 2.75 11.65
C LYS A 54 4.09 2.10 12.96
N ARG A 55 4.79 2.85 13.82
CA ARG A 55 5.17 2.40 15.17
C ARG A 55 3.94 2.03 15.99
N LYS A 56 2.94 2.92 16.03
CA LYS A 56 1.68 2.67 16.72
C LYS A 56 0.97 1.42 16.19
N ALA A 57 0.96 1.22 14.87
CA ALA A 57 0.36 0.03 14.27
C ALA A 57 1.10 -1.27 14.66
N CYS A 58 2.41 -1.22 14.87
CA CYS A 58 3.19 -2.36 15.40
C CYS A 58 2.81 -2.67 16.84
N ASP A 59 2.72 -1.65 17.70
CA ASP A 59 2.35 -1.79 19.10
C ASP A 59 0.93 -2.36 19.24
N GLU A 60 -0.02 -1.89 18.40
CA GLU A 60 -1.41 -2.36 18.37
C GLU A 60 -1.53 -3.87 18.10
N VAL A 61 -0.59 -4.47 17.36
CA VAL A 61 -0.65 -5.90 16.98
C VAL A 61 0.38 -6.77 17.73
N GLY A 62 1.19 -6.17 18.60
CA GLY A 62 2.20 -6.89 19.39
C GLY A 62 3.49 -7.24 18.64
N PHE A 63 3.85 -6.46 17.62
CA PHE A 63 5.14 -6.59 16.93
C PHE A 63 6.27 -5.96 17.75
N VAL A 64 7.49 -6.42 17.50
CA VAL A 64 8.71 -5.73 17.93
C VAL A 64 9.02 -4.64 16.90
N SER A 65 8.94 -3.37 17.28
CA SER A 65 9.36 -2.26 16.42
C SER A 65 10.75 -1.76 16.80
N ARG A 66 11.65 -1.63 15.82
CA ARG A 66 12.91 -0.91 15.96
C ARG A 66 12.92 0.28 15.02
N SER A 67 13.36 1.42 15.52
CA SER A 67 13.43 2.63 14.71
C SER A 67 14.82 3.23 14.71
N TYR A 68 15.25 3.62 13.52
CA TYR A 68 16.55 4.18 13.26
C TYR A 68 16.32 5.57 12.66
N ASP A 69 16.40 6.58 13.52
CA ASP A 69 16.26 7.99 13.14
C ASP A 69 17.67 8.54 12.88
N LEU A 70 18.10 8.49 11.62
CA LEU A 70 19.42 8.89 11.17
C LEU A 70 19.44 10.37 10.77
N PRO A 71 20.54 11.11 11.03
CA PRO A 71 20.65 12.52 10.63
C PRO A 71 20.69 12.68 9.10
N GLU A 72 20.36 13.87 8.60
CA GLU A 72 20.49 14.19 7.15
C GLU A 72 21.93 14.06 6.62
N THR A 73 22.92 14.09 7.52
CA THR A 73 24.34 13.93 7.19
C THR A 73 24.77 12.49 6.95
N THR A 74 23.88 11.51 7.13
CA THR A 74 24.18 10.09 6.89
C THR A 74 24.52 9.87 5.42
N SER A 75 25.67 9.25 5.19
CA SER A 75 26.12 8.88 3.85
C SER A 75 25.36 7.66 3.32
N GLU A 76 25.34 7.50 1.99
CA GLU A 76 24.77 6.30 1.35
C GLU A 76 25.45 5.02 1.85
N ALA A 77 26.77 5.04 2.06
CA ALA A 77 27.51 3.87 2.53
C ALA A 77 27.09 3.43 3.95
N GLU A 78 26.88 4.37 4.86
CA GLU A 78 26.40 4.10 6.22
C GLU A 78 24.97 3.55 6.21
N LEU A 79 24.10 4.12 5.36
CA LEU A 79 22.73 3.64 5.22
C LEU A 79 22.69 2.21 4.67
N LEU A 80 23.48 1.90 3.64
CA LEU A 80 23.58 0.55 3.09
C LEU A 80 24.12 -0.45 4.13
N ALA A 81 25.11 -0.07 4.93
CA ALA A 81 25.65 -0.92 6.00
C ALA A 81 24.61 -1.22 7.09
N LEU A 82 23.75 -0.25 7.43
CA LEU A 82 22.62 -0.49 8.31
C LEU A 82 21.62 -1.48 7.69
N ILE A 83 21.27 -1.31 6.42
CA ILE A 83 20.38 -2.25 5.71
C ILE A 83 20.98 -3.67 5.72
N ASP A 84 22.29 -3.80 5.47
CA ASP A 84 22.99 -5.10 5.53
C ASP A 84 22.90 -5.74 6.92
N THR A 85 23.05 -4.93 7.98
CA THR A 85 22.89 -5.38 9.37
C THR A 85 21.47 -5.88 9.64
N LEU A 86 20.46 -5.15 9.19
CA LEU A 86 19.05 -5.51 9.35
C LEU A 86 18.66 -6.74 8.52
N ASN A 87 19.24 -6.88 7.32
CA ASN A 87 19.08 -8.07 6.50
C ASN A 87 19.59 -9.32 7.22
N ALA A 88 20.73 -9.22 7.92
CA ALA A 88 21.31 -10.33 8.68
C ALA A 88 20.65 -10.60 10.04
N ASP A 89 19.87 -9.65 10.59
CA ASP A 89 19.22 -9.82 11.88
C ASP A 89 17.99 -10.75 11.78
N ASN A 90 18.10 -11.96 12.32
CA ASN A 90 17.02 -12.96 12.34
C ASN A 90 15.81 -12.59 13.22
N THR A 91 15.90 -11.50 13.98
CA THR A 91 14.78 -10.95 14.76
C THR A 91 13.97 -9.91 13.98
N ILE A 92 14.45 -9.48 12.81
CA ILE A 92 13.78 -8.53 11.93
C ILE A 92 13.20 -9.25 10.72
N ASP A 93 11.90 -9.11 10.51
CA ASP A 93 11.16 -9.71 9.41
C ASP A 93 10.77 -8.70 8.33
N GLY A 94 10.72 -7.42 8.69
CA GLY A 94 10.42 -6.34 7.77
C GLY A 94 11.40 -5.19 7.92
N ILE A 95 11.81 -4.61 6.81
CA ILE A 95 12.61 -3.39 6.75
C ILE A 95 11.83 -2.38 5.91
N LEU A 96 11.62 -1.19 6.47
CA LEU A 96 11.01 -0.07 5.78
C LEU A 96 11.95 1.13 5.81
N VAL A 97 12.33 1.61 4.63
CA VAL A 97 13.08 2.86 4.46
C VAL A 97 12.10 3.96 4.05
N GLN A 98 11.92 4.96 4.91
CA GLN A 98 10.98 6.04 4.65
C GLN A 98 11.55 7.03 3.62
N LEU A 99 10.82 7.21 2.51
CA LEU A 99 11.13 8.21 1.49
C LEU A 99 10.47 9.57 1.79
N PRO A 100 10.96 10.68 1.21
CA PRO A 100 12.20 10.78 0.40
C PRO A 100 13.46 10.72 1.27
N LEU A 101 14.55 10.16 0.73
CA LEU A 101 15.88 10.24 1.33
C LEU A 101 16.55 11.59 1.01
N PRO A 102 17.57 12.02 1.77
CA PRO A 102 18.37 13.20 1.47
C PRO A 102 18.89 13.24 0.03
N ALA A 103 19.01 14.45 -0.52
CA ALA A 103 19.56 14.66 -1.85
C ALA A 103 20.99 14.10 -1.94
N GLY A 104 21.25 13.27 -2.95
CA GLY A 104 22.56 12.65 -3.18
C GLY A 104 22.65 11.17 -2.78
N ILE A 105 21.65 10.62 -2.07
CA ILE A 105 21.52 9.18 -1.87
C ILE A 105 20.74 8.57 -3.04
N ASP A 106 21.23 7.46 -3.60
CA ASP A 106 20.50 6.71 -4.60
C ASP A 106 19.39 5.85 -3.96
N ASN A 107 18.16 6.35 -4.03
CA ASN A 107 16.97 5.66 -3.51
C ASN A 107 16.83 4.23 -4.06
N VAL A 108 17.15 4.02 -5.35
CA VAL A 108 16.98 2.71 -5.99
C VAL A 108 17.96 1.72 -5.37
N LYS A 109 19.23 2.12 -5.26
CA LYS A 109 20.27 1.28 -4.67
C LYS A 109 20.00 0.93 -3.21
N VAL A 110 19.45 1.87 -2.43
CA VAL A 110 19.07 1.62 -1.02
C VAL A 110 17.90 0.65 -0.92
N LEU A 111 16.83 0.88 -1.70
CA LEU A 111 15.64 0.02 -1.67
C LEU A 111 15.92 -1.38 -2.20
N GLU A 112 16.74 -1.51 -3.25
CA GLU A 112 17.17 -2.80 -3.80
C GLU A 112 18.19 -3.53 -2.90
N ARG A 113 18.76 -2.85 -1.89
CA ARG A 113 19.61 -3.52 -0.91
C ARG A 113 18.80 -4.32 0.11
N ILE A 114 17.54 -3.97 0.34
CA ILE A 114 16.67 -4.70 1.26
C ILE A 114 16.43 -6.10 0.71
N ALA A 115 16.64 -7.14 1.53
CA ALA A 115 16.37 -8.51 1.13
C ALA A 115 14.89 -8.64 0.71
N PRO A 116 14.55 -9.25 -0.44
CA PRO A 116 13.17 -9.26 -0.94
C PRO A 116 12.15 -9.89 0.01
N ASP A 117 12.56 -10.82 0.86
CA ASP A 117 11.73 -11.45 1.90
C ASP A 117 11.58 -10.60 3.17
N LYS A 118 12.33 -9.49 3.29
CA LYS A 118 12.16 -8.44 4.30
C LYS A 118 11.62 -7.12 3.75
N ASP A 119 11.45 -7.01 2.42
CA ASP A 119 10.82 -5.86 1.77
C ASP A 119 9.30 -5.89 1.94
N VAL A 120 8.85 -5.53 3.14
CA VAL A 120 7.43 -5.53 3.53
C VAL A 120 6.64 -4.39 2.90
N ASP A 121 7.30 -3.40 2.29
CA ASP A 121 6.63 -2.38 1.47
C ASP A 121 6.37 -2.87 0.03
N GLY A 122 7.09 -3.92 -0.40
CA GLY A 122 6.82 -4.72 -1.59
C GLY A 122 7.35 -4.13 -2.90
N PHE A 123 8.17 -3.08 -2.85
CA PHE A 123 8.64 -2.35 -4.03
C PHE A 123 9.98 -2.82 -4.59
N HIS A 124 10.65 -3.77 -3.92
CA HIS A 124 11.84 -4.39 -4.46
C HIS A 124 11.50 -5.00 -5.84
N PRO A 125 12.29 -4.76 -6.90
CA PRO A 125 11.98 -5.22 -8.26
C PRO A 125 11.74 -6.73 -8.34
N TYR A 126 12.44 -7.52 -7.54
CA TYR A 126 12.15 -8.95 -7.34
C TYR A 126 10.69 -9.22 -6.96
N ASN A 127 10.15 -8.56 -5.93
CA ASN A 127 8.78 -8.76 -5.45
C ASN A 127 7.74 -8.33 -6.50
N VAL A 128 7.97 -7.17 -7.14
CA VAL A 128 7.13 -6.71 -8.26
C VAL A 128 7.19 -7.70 -9.43
N GLY A 129 8.37 -8.20 -9.78
CA GLY A 129 8.56 -9.20 -10.84
C GLY A 129 7.86 -10.52 -10.53
N ARG A 130 7.90 -10.97 -9.27
CA ARG A 130 7.17 -12.16 -8.79
C ARG A 130 5.66 -11.97 -8.89
N LEU A 131 5.15 -10.78 -8.58
CA LEU A 131 3.75 -10.42 -8.80
C LEU A 131 3.40 -10.46 -10.30
N CYS A 132 4.21 -9.86 -11.17
CA CYS A 132 4.00 -9.89 -12.63
C CYS A 132 3.94 -11.33 -13.18
N GLN A 133 4.71 -12.25 -12.59
CA GLN A 133 4.78 -13.66 -12.97
C GLN A 133 3.63 -14.51 -12.38
N ARG A 134 2.64 -13.89 -11.72
CA ARG A 134 1.53 -14.59 -11.03
C ARG A 134 2.00 -15.50 -9.90
N ALA A 135 3.18 -15.25 -9.34
CA ALA A 135 3.76 -16.00 -8.22
C ALA A 135 4.19 -15.04 -7.10
N PRO A 136 3.26 -14.21 -6.58
CA PRO A 136 3.57 -13.13 -5.65
C PRO A 136 4.21 -13.66 -4.35
N ARG A 137 5.10 -12.85 -3.78
CA ARG A 137 5.59 -13.01 -2.40
C ARG A 137 5.02 -11.87 -1.55
N LEU A 138 5.87 -11.03 -0.96
CA LEU A 138 5.46 -9.75 -0.41
C LEU A 138 5.00 -8.83 -1.55
N ARG A 139 3.90 -8.11 -1.34
CA ARG A 139 3.25 -7.32 -2.38
C ARG A 139 3.20 -5.84 -2.02
N PRO A 140 3.27 -4.93 -3.01
CA PRO A 140 3.10 -3.49 -2.79
C PRO A 140 1.86 -3.16 -1.93
N CYS A 141 2.09 -2.47 -0.81
CA CYS A 141 1.08 -2.31 0.24
C CYS A 141 -0.23 -1.67 -0.24
N THR A 142 -0.16 -0.57 -0.97
CA THR A 142 -1.38 0.14 -1.44
C THR A 142 -2.17 -0.70 -2.46
N PRO A 143 -1.56 -1.22 -3.54
CA PRO A 143 -2.25 -2.13 -4.47
C PRO A 143 -2.87 -3.35 -3.79
N ARG A 144 -2.11 -4.05 -2.94
CA ARG A 144 -2.64 -5.22 -2.24
C ARG A 144 -3.78 -4.84 -1.28
N GLY A 145 -3.66 -3.72 -0.57
CA GLY A 145 -4.71 -3.18 0.28
C GLY A 145 -6.01 -2.87 -0.48
N ILE A 146 -5.91 -2.39 -1.73
CA ILE A 146 -7.08 -2.20 -2.62
C ILE A 146 -7.72 -3.55 -2.96
N VAL A 147 -6.93 -4.55 -3.34
CA VAL A 147 -7.45 -5.90 -3.60
C VAL A 147 -8.16 -6.46 -2.36
N THR A 148 -7.57 -6.30 -1.17
CA THR A 148 -8.19 -6.71 0.10
C THR A 148 -9.53 -6.00 0.32
N LEU A 149 -9.68 -4.72 -0.03
CA LEU A 149 -10.98 -4.05 0.03
C LEU A 149 -12.01 -4.71 -0.89
N LEU A 150 -11.65 -4.99 -2.14
CA LEU A 150 -12.54 -5.64 -3.10
C LEU A 150 -12.97 -7.04 -2.60
N GLU A 151 -12.02 -7.83 -2.10
CA GLU A 151 -12.24 -9.15 -1.49
C GLU A 151 -13.23 -9.05 -0.31
N ARG A 152 -13.03 -8.11 0.62
CA ARG A 152 -13.85 -7.96 1.84
C ARG A 152 -15.28 -7.51 1.57
N TYR A 153 -15.49 -6.81 0.45
CA TYR A 153 -16.81 -6.42 -0.01
C TYR A 153 -17.46 -7.45 -0.94
N ASN A 154 -16.82 -8.60 -1.14
CA ASN A 154 -17.26 -9.68 -2.03
C ASN A 154 -17.53 -9.18 -3.47
N ILE A 155 -16.67 -8.27 -3.96
CA ILE A 155 -16.73 -7.77 -5.32
C ILE A 155 -15.99 -8.77 -6.21
N ASP A 156 -16.71 -9.44 -7.10
CA ASP A 156 -16.10 -10.32 -8.10
C ASP A 156 -15.33 -9.49 -9.13
N THR A 157 -14.02 -9.70 -9.20
CA THR A 157 -13.11 -8.98 -10.09
C THR A 157 -12.94 -9.65 -11.44
N TYR A 158 -13.31 -10.93 -11.58
CA TYR A 158 -13.09 -11.68 -12.81
C TYR A 158 -13.93 -11.11 -13.97
N GLY A 159 -13.25 -10.71 -15.04
CA GLY A 159 -13.88 -10.16 -16.24
C GLY A 159 -14.24 -8.67 -16.16
N LEU A 160 -14.03 -8.00 -15.03
CA LEU A 160 -14.25 -6.55 -14.95
C LEU A 160 -13.29 -5.79 -15.87
N ASN A 161 -13.79 -4.76 -16.55
CA ASN A 161 -12.95 -3.78 -17.23
C ASN A 161 -12.40 -2.79 -16.20
N ALA A 162 -11.17 -3.02 -15.76
CA ALA A 162 -10.50 -2.20 -14.78
C ALA A 162 -9.62 -1.13 -15.45
N VAL A 163 -9.80 0.13 -15.06
CA VAL A 163 -9.02 1.26 -15.53
C VAL A 163 -8.25 1.88 -14.37
N VAL A 164 -6.94 1.94 -14.48
CA VAL A 164 -6.05 2.63 -13.55
C VAL A 164 -5.65 3.97 -14.16
N ILE A 165 -5.86 5.06 -13.44
CA ILE A 165 -5.39 6.41 -13.83
C ILE A 165 -4.18 6.78 -12.99
N GLY A 166 -3.02 6.82 -13.65
CA GLY A 166 -1.72 7.00 -13.03
C GLY A 166 -0.86 5.76 -13.21
N ALA A 167 0.37 5.96 -13.69
CA ALA A 167 1.34 4.89 -13.97
C ALA A 167 2.60 4.99 -13.08
N SER A 168 2.40 5.42 -11.83
CA SER A 168 3.48 5.55 -10.84
C SER A 168 4.05 4.18 -10.45
N ASN A 169 5.32 4.14 -10.03
CA ASN A 169 5.93 2.92 -9.53
C ASN A 169 5.32 2.44 -8.20
N ILE A 170 4.85 3.40 -7.38
CA ILE A 170 4.34 3.12 -6.03
C ILE A 170 2.88 2.62 -6.01
N VAL A 171 2.09 2.91 -7.05
CA VAL A 171 0.67 2.51 -7.10
C VAL A 171 0.32 1.98 -8.49
N GLY A 172 0.37 2.81 -9.52
CA GLY A 172 -0.25 2.51 -10.81
C GLY A 172 0.24 1.24 -11.49
N ARG A 173 1.57 1.08 -11.59
CA ARG A 173 2.20 -0.10 -12.21
C ARG A 173 1.89 -1.38 -11.44
N PRO A 174 2.18 -1.50 -10.14
CA PRO A 174 1.85 -2.73 -9.41
C PRO A 174 0.35 -2.98 -9.30
N MET A 175 -0.48 -1.93 -9.23
CA MET A 175 -1.95 -2.08 -9.26
C MET A 175 -2.42 -2.79 -10.52
N SER A 176 -1.84 -2.46 -11.69
CA SER A 176 -2.20 -3.14 -12.93
C SER A 176 -1.93 -4.66 -12.89
N MET A 177 -0.86 -5.07 -12.21
CA MET A 177 -0.49 -6.48 -12.10
C MET A 177 -1.36 -7.21 -11.06
N GLU A 178 -1.70 -6.57 -9.94
CA GLU A 178 -2.70 -7.10 -8.99
C GLU A 178 -4.06 -7.31 -9.67
N LEU A 179 -4.49 -6.37 -10.52
CA LEU A 179 -5.77 -6.49 -11.24
C LEU A 179 -5.76 -7.62 -12.27
N LEU A 180 -4.65 -7.78 -13.02
CA LEU A 180 -4.50 -8.92 -13.92
C LEU A 180 -4.47 -10.25 -13.15
N LEU A 181 -3.84 -10.29 -11.98
CA LEU A 181 -3.86 -11.47 -11.10
C LEU A 181 -5.27 -11.77 -10.60
N ALA A 182 -6.07 -10.73 -10.33
CA ALA A 182 -7.47 -10.81 -9.93
C ALA A 182 -8.45 -11.05 -11.09
N GLY A 183 -7.95 -11.26 -12.32
CA GLY A 183 -8.79 -11.63 -13.47
C GLY A 183 -9.47 -10.48 -14.21
N CYS A 184 -9.10 -9.23 -13.95
CA CYS A 184 -9.63 -8.07 -14.68
C CYS A 184 -9.03 -7.96 -16.09
N THR A 185 -9.80 -7.37 -17.01
CA THR A 185 -9.23 -6.71 -18.20
C THR A 185 -8.64 -5.37 -17.76
N THR A 186 -7.33 -5.22 -17.82
CA THR A 186 -6.65 -4.08 -17.17
C THR A 186 -6.11 -3.06 -18.18
N THR A 187 -6.58 -1.82 -18.06
CA THR A 187 -6.08 -0.66 -18.81
C THR A 187 -5.33 0.29 -17.89
N VAL A 188 -4.13 0.72 -18.28
CA VAL A 188 -3.37 1.75 -17.56
C VAL A 188 -3.38 3.04 -18.38
N THR A 189 -3.82 4.13 -17.76
CA THR A 189 -3.85 5.47 -18.34
C THR A 189 -2.93 6.43 -17.56
N HIS A 190 -2.56 7.53 -18.18
CA HIS A 190 -1.65 8.53 -17.59
C HIS A 190 -1.80 9.89 -18.31
N ARG A 191 -0.93 10.85 -17.97
CA ARG A 191 -0.92 12.22 -18.52
C ARG A 191 -0.84 12.37 -20.05
N PHE A 192 -0.59 11.28 -20.78
CA PHE A 192 -0.47 11.28 -22.25
C PHE A 192 -1.58 10.46 -22.92
N THR A 193 -2.49 9.89 -22.14
CA THR A 193 -3.64 9.16 -22.68
C THR A 193 -4.51 10.14 -23.44
N LYS A 194 -4.77 9.83 -24.72
CA LYS A 194 -5.74 10.55 -25.54
C LYS A 194 -7.13 10.09 -25.15
N ASP A 195 -8.05 11.03 -25.05
CA ASP A 195 -9.45 10.77 -24.66
C ASP A 195 -9.58 9.95 -23.37
N LEU A 196 -8.99 10.45 -22.29
CA LEU A 196 -9.06 9.80 -20.98
C LEU A 196 -10.50 9.52 -20.55
N ARG A 197 -11.43 10.44 -20.87
CA ARG A 197 -12.85 10.32 -20.55
C ARG A 197 -13.45 9.04 -21.12
N HIS A 198 -13.18 8.74 -22.39
CA HIS A 198 -13.64 7.50 -23.01
C HIS A 198 -13.25 6.26 -22.19
N HIS A 199 -12.01 6.18 -21.70
CA HIS A 199 -11.59 5.06 -20.86
C HIS A 199 -12.34 5.02 -19.52
N VAL A 200 -12.55 6.18 -18.88
CA VAL A 200 -13.24 6.27 -17.58
C VAL A 200 -14.70 5.85 -17.69
N GLU A 201 -15.42 6.29 -18.72
CA GLU A 201 -16.84 5.98 -18.93
C GLU A 201 -17.11 4.50 -19.26
N HIS A 202 -16.07 3.73 -19.60
CA HIS A 202 -16.16 2.29 -19.87
C HIS A 202 -15.60 1.42 -18.74
N ALA A 203 -15.10 2.02 -17.65
CA ALA A 203 -14.53 1.29 -16.53
C ALA A 203 -15.62 0.70 -15.62
N ASP A 204 -15.62 -0.63 -15.43
CA ASP A 204 -16.43 -1.28 -14.39
C ASP A 204 -15.78 -1.06 -13.01
N LEU A 205 -14.45 -1.05 -12.97
CA LEU A 205 -13.62 -0.74 -11.81
C LEU A 205 -12.66 0.39 -12.16
N LEU A 206 -12.77 1.53 -11.49
CA LEU A 206 -11.92 2.69 -11.68
C LEU A 206 -11.02 2.89 -10.47
N ILE A 207 -9.69 2.95 -10.70
CA ILE A 207 -8.70 3.25 -9.66
C ILE A 207 -7.96 4.53 -10.04
N VAL A 208 -8.08 5.58 -9.22
CA VAL A 208 -7.51 6.90 -9.50
C VAL A 208 -6.36 7.18 -8.53
N ALA A 209 -5.15 7.38 -9.05
CA ALA A 209 -3.93 7.57 -8.29
C ALA A 209 -3.02 8.63 -8.94
N VAL A 210 -3.56 9.83 -9.14
CA VAL A 210 -2.87 10.95 -9.80
C VAL A 210 -2.33 12.00 -8.83
N GLY A 211 -2.86 12.06 -7.60
CA GLY A 211 -2.46 13.05 -6.60
C GLY A 211 -2.83 14.48 -7.00
N LYS A 212 -4.05 14.66 -7.51
CA LYS A 212 -4.59 15.96 -7.94
C LYS A 212 -6.04 16.07 -7.49
N PRO A 213 -6.40 17.04 -6.64
CA PRO A 213 -7.73 17.13 -6.06
C PRO A 213 -8.81 17.32 -7.14
N GLY A 214 -9.84 16.47 -7.13
CA GLY A 214 -10.98 16.57 -8.05
C GLY A 214 -10.62 16.47 -9.55
N PHE A 215 -9.54 15.76 -9.88
CA PHE A 215 -9.10 15.57 -11.26
C PHE A 215 -10.10 14.81 -12.13
N ILE A 216 -10.85 13.87 -11.55
CA ILE A 216 -11.89 13.10 -12.24
C ILE A 216 -13.26 13.64 -11.86
N PRO A 217 -13.98 14.28 -12.81
CA PRO A 217 -15.35 14.72 -12.63
C PRO A 217 -16.30 13.54 -12.41
N GLY A 218 -17.35 13.73 -11.61
CA GLY A 218 -18.27 12.64 -11.27
C GLY A 218 -19.07 12.16 -12.48
N GLU A 219 -19.37 13.03 -13.45
CA GLU A 219 -20.14 12.66 -14.63
C GLU A 219 -19.41 11.71 -15.58
N TRP A 220 -18.09 11.55 -15.45
CA TRP A 220 -17.30 10.59 -16.23
C TRP A 220 -17.48 9.16 -15.71
N ILE A 221 -17.93 8.99 -14.46
CA ILE A 221 -18.05 7.68 -13.84
C ILE A 221 -19.15 6.89 -14.56
N LYS A 222 -18.84 5.66 -14.96
CA LYS A 222 -19.83 4.72 -15.50
C LYS A 222 -20.90 4.43 -14.44
N GLU A 223 -22.17 4.41 -14.85
CA GLU A 223 -23.27 3.98 -13.97
C GLU A 223 -23.01 2.57 -13.44
N GLY A 224 -23.07 2.40 -12.12
CA GLY A 224 -22.79 1.14 -11.44
C GLY A 224 -21.31 0.79 -11.25
N ALA A 225 -20.37 1.65 -11.62
CA ALA A 225 -18.94 1.39 -11.44
C ALA A 225 -18.53 1.30 -9.96
N ILE A 226 -17.42 0.59 -9.72
CA ILE A 226 -16.69 0.61 -8.45
C ILE A 226 -15.59 1.66 -8.56
N VAL A 227 -15.57 2.63 -7.64
CA VAL A 227 -14.61 3.74 -7.64
C VAL A 227 -13.67 3.62 -6.44
N ILE A 228 -12.38 3.45 -6.74
CA ILE A 228 -11.29 3.43 -5.77
C ILE A 228 -10.47 4.71 -5.95
N ASP A 229 -10.56 5.61 -4.99
CA ASP A 229 -9.82 6.87 -4.94
C ASP A 229 -8.63 6.74 -4.00
N VAL A 230 -7.43 6.72 -4.59
CA VAL A 230 -6.15 6.60 -3.88
C VAL A 230 -5.61 7.98 -3.47
N GLY A 231 -6.16 9.05 -4.04
CA GLY A 231 -5.72 10.42 -3.81
C GLY A 231 -5.82 10.82 -2.35
N ILE A 232 -4.79 11.46 -1.82
CA ILE A 232 -4.80 12.09 -0.50
C ILE A 232 -4.23 13.49 -0.66
N ASN A 233 -5.12 14.44 -0.96
CA ASN A 233 -4.76 15.82 -1.26
C ASN A 233 -5.16 16.73 -0.09
N ARG A 234 -4.20 17.37 0.56
CA ARG A 234 -4.47 18.36 1.61
C ARG A 234 -4.66 19.74 0.98
N LEU A 235 -5.85 20.30 1.14
CA LEU A 235 -6.19 21.65 0.68
C LEU A 235 -5.71 22.71 1.67
N GLU A 236 -5.66 23.96 1.21
CA GLU A 236 -5.27 25.13 2.04
C GLU A 236 -6.16 25.31 3.27
N ASN A 237 -7.44 24.95 3.16
CA ASN A 237 -8.40 24.99 4.27
C ASN A 237 -8.25 23.82 5.27
N GLY A 238 -7.22 22.98 5.11
CA GLY A 238 -6.92 21.85 5.98
C GLY A 238 -7.73 20.58 5.70
N LYS A 239 -8.75 20.62 4.81
CA LYS A 239 -9.49 19.43 4.39
C LYS A 239 -8.60 18.49 3.57
N VAL A 240 -8.87 17.20 3.66
CA VAL A 240 -8.25 16.16 2.85
C VAL A 240 -9.29 15.64 1.87
N VAL A 241 -8.97 15.67 0.58
CA VAL A 241 -9.86 15.25 -0.50
C VAL A 241 -9.15 14.29 -1.44
N GLY A 242 -9.93 13.50 -2.17
CA GLY A 242 -9.44 12.55 -3.15
C GLY A 242 -9.15 13.16 -4.52
N ASP A 243 -8.82 12.30 -5.48
CA ASP A 243 -8.62 12.66 -6.88
C ASP A 243 -9.96 12.70 -7.67
N VAL A 244 -11.04 12.18 -7.10
CA VAL A 244 -12.37 12.13 -7.71
C VAL A 244 -13.31 13.14 -7.03
N VAL A 245 -14.19 13.78 -7.81
CA VAL A 245 -15.28 14.60 -7.26
C VAL A 245 -16.33 13.68 -6.61
N PHE A 246 -16.18 13.46 -5.31
CA PHE A 246 -16.87 12.41 -4.56
C PHE A 246 -18.40 12.50 -4.63
N ASP A 247 -18.99 13.66 -4.35
CA ASP A 247 -20.44 13.81 -4.21
C ASP A 247 -21.16 13.46 -5.53
N GLU A 248 -20.63 13.89 -6.66
CA GLU A 248 -21.17 13.59 -7.98
C GLU A 248 -20.93 12.12 -8.37
N ALA A 249 -19.71 11.60 -8.16
CA ALA A 249 -19.36 10.21 -8.45
C ALA A 249 -20.23 9.22 -7.64
N ALA A 250 -20.53 9.53 -6.38
CA ALA A 250 -21.35 8.71 -5.49
C ALA A 250 -22.82 8.60 -5.94
N THR A 251 -23.30 9.48 -6.84
CA THR A 251 -24.65 9.34 -7.41
C THR A 251 -24.75 8.29 -8.52
N ARG A 252 -23.61 7.90 -9.11
CA ARG A 252 -23.50 7.03 -10.28
C ARG A 252 -22.85 5.68 -9.94
N ALA A 253 -21.85 5.68 -9.07
CA ALA A 253 -21.13 4.48 -8.67
C ALA A 253 -22.02 3.49 -7.89
N SER A 254 -21.73 2.19 -8.00
CA SER A 254 -22.29 1.17 -7.10
C SER A 254 -21.54 1.12 -5.77
N TYR A 255 -20.23 1.34 -5.81
CA TYR A 255 -19.34 1.41 -4.65
C TYR A 255 -18.33 2.55 -4.82
N ILE A 256 -18.00 3.23 -3.72
CA ILE A 256 -16.98 4.29 -3.72
C ILE A 256 -16.19 4.31 -2.41
N THR A 257 -14.87 4.47 -2.50
CA THR A 257 -14.03 4.72 -1.31
C THR A 257 -14.09 6.19 -0.90
N PRO A 258 -14.31 6.52 0.38
CA PRO A 258 -14.24 7.90 0.85
C PRO A 258 -12.80 8.35 1.01
N VAL A 259 -12.56 9.66 0.89
CA VAL A 259 -11.29 10.28 1.24
C VAL A 259 -11.55 11.41 2.25
N PRO A 260 -10.97 11.34 3.47
CA PRO A 260 -10.15 10.24 4.02
C PRO A 260 -10.98 9.02 4.43
N GLY A 261 -10.32 7.91 4.78
CA GLY A 261 -10.96 6.72 5.38
C GLY A 261 -11.17 5.54 4.44
N GLY A 262 -10.88 5.68 3.15
CA GLY A 262 -10.88 4.60 2.16
C GLY A 262 -9.53 3.90 2.08
N VAL A 263 -8.75 4.19 1.03
CA VAL A 263 -7.52 3.43 0.71
C VAL A 263 -6.39 3.64 1.73
N GLY A 264 -6.20 4.86 2.25
CA GLY A 264 -5.06 5.20 3.11
C GLY A 264 -4.83 4.27 4.32
N PRO A 265 -5.86 3.98 5.15
CA PRO A 265 -5.74 3.02 6.26
C PRO A 265 -5.29 1.62 5.84
N MET A 266 -5.63 1.18 4.63
CA MET A 266 -5.28 -0.15 4.13
C MET A 266 -3.79 -0.27 3.79
N THR A 267 -3.12 0.81 3.41
CA THR A 267 -1.66 0.79 3.18
C THR A 267 -0.92 0.37 4.45
N VAL A 268 -1.29 0.93 5.61
CA VAL A 268 -0.67 0.58 6.89
C VAL A 268 -1.06 -0.83 7.34
N ALA A 269 -2.34 -1.20 7.18
CA ALA A 269 -2.78 -2.56 7.53
C ALA A 269 -2.06 -3.64 6.70
N THR A 270 -1.84 -3.38 5.41
CA THR A 270 -1.14 -4.30 4.50
C THR A 270 0.35 -4.41 4.83
N LEU A 271 1.01 -3.32 5.23
CA LEU A 271 2.39 -3.38 5.73
C LEU A 271 2.52 -4.32 6.94
N ILE A 272 1.55 -4.24 7.86
CA ILE A 272 1.49 -5.10 9.04
C ILE A 272 1.21 -6.56 8.65
N GLU A 273 0.30 -6.79 7.70
CA GLU A 273 0.02 -8.12 7.14
C GLU A 273 1.26 -8.73 6.45
N ASN A 274 1.95 -7.96 5.61
CA ASN A 274 3.20 -8.37 4.94
C ASN A 274 4.29 -8.72 5.94
N THR A 275 4.42 -7.95 7.02
CA THR A 275 5.43 -8.21 8.08
C THR A 275 5.13 -9.52 8.82
N LEU A 276 3.85 -9.78 9.12
CA LEU A 276 3.46 -11.09 9.66
C LEU A 276 3.78 -12.19 8.66
N GLN A 277 3.40 -12.02 7.38
CA GLN A 277 3.67 -12.99 6.31
C GLN A 277 5.16 -13.34 6.24
N ALA A 278 6.03 -12.33 6.24
CA ALA A 278 7.47 -12.53 6.20
C ALA A 278 7.97 -13.40 7.36
N CYS A 279 7.51 -13.12 8.57
CA CYS A 279 7.83 -13.91 9.76
C CYS A 279 7.36 -15.37 9.61
N ILE A 280 6.09 -15.59 9.26
CA ILE A 280 5.49 -16.93 9.31
C ILE A 280 5.86 -17.82 8.12
N GLU A 281 6.14 -17.24 6.95
CA GLU A 281 6.41 -18.01 5.72
C GLU A 281 7.90 -18.08 5.39
N TYR A 282 8.70 -17.05 5.72
CA TYR A 282 10.07 -16.93 5.21
C TYR A 282 11.15 -17.08 6.28
N HIS A 283 10.94 -16.55 7.50
CA HIS A 283 12.01 -16.49 8.50
C HIS A 283 11.85 -17.46 9.67
N ASP A 284 10.63 -17.67 10.15
CA ASP A 284 10.33 -18.55 11.29
C ASP A 284 9.09 -19.43 10.99
N PRO A 285 9.15 -20.26 9.92
CA PRO A 285 8.05 -21.15 9.56
C PRO A 285 7.94 -22.30 10.55
N GLN A 286 6.72 -22.62 10.98
CA GLN A 286 6.47 -23.81 11.78
C GLN A 286 6.49 -25.07 10.89
N GLY A 287 7.23 -26.11 11.29
CA GLY A 287 7.22 -27.41 10.62
C GLY A 287 8.32 -27.64 9.57
N LYS A 288 9.52 -27.11 9.78
CA LYS A 288 10.75 -27.61 9.14
C LYS A 288 11.63 -28.32 10.15
#